data_AF-L5KVT1-F1
#
_entry.id   AF-L5KVT1-F1
#
_cell.length_a   1.000
_cell.length_b   1.000
_cell.length_c   1.000
_cell.angle_alpha   90.00
_cell.angle_beta   90.00
_cell.angle_gamma   90.00
#
_symmetry.space_group_name_H-M   'P 1'
#
loop_
_entity.id
_entity.type
_entity.pdbx_description
1 polymer ?
#
loop_
_entity_poly.entity_id
_entity_poly.type
_entity_poly.pdbx_seq_one_letter_code
_entity_poly.pdbx_strand_id
1 'polypeptide(L)'
;MPFLYCNPGDVCYYASRNDKSYWLSTTAPLPMMPVAEDEIKPYISRCSVCEAPAVAIAVHSQDVSIPHCPVGWRSLWIGYSFLMHTAAGDEGGGQSLVSPGSCLEDFRATPFIECNGGRGTCHYFANKYSFWLTTIPEQSFQGSPSADTLKAGLIRTHISRCQVCMKNL
;
A
#
# COMPACT_ATOMS: atom_id res chain seq x y z
N MET A 1 5.08 16.02 11.68
CA MET A 1 5.62 16.23 10.32
C MET A 1 7.04 15.68 10.30
N PRO A 2 7.38 14.62 9.54
CA PRO A 2 8.69 13.94 9.68
C PRO A 2 9.83 14.53 8.85
N PHE A 3 9.64 15.66 8.17
CA PHE A 3 10.67 16.32 7.37
C PHE A 3 10.59 17.85 7.50
N LEU A 4 11.62 18.52 6.98
CA LEU A 4 11.71 19.97 6.81
C LEU A 4 12.26 20.25 5.41
N TYR A 5 12.14 21.49 4.93
CA TYR A 5 12.73 21.91 3.66
C TYR A 5 13.60 23.16 3.86
N CYS A 6 14.64 23.30 3.06
CA CYS A 6 15.53 24.47 3.07
C CYS A 6 15.59 25.08 1.67
N ASN A 7 15.93 26.36 1.59
CA ASN A 7 16.12 27.08 0.33
C ASN A 7 17.61 27.45 0.13
N PRO A 8 18.02 27.93 -1.06
CA PRO A 8 19.42 28.32 -1.33
C PRO A 8 19.95 29.51 -0.52
N GLY A 9 19.12 30.16 0.30
CA GLY A 9 19.52 31.26 1.17
C GLY A 9 19.91 30.81 2.58
N ASP A 10 20.23 29.52 2.76
CA ASP A 10 20.55 28.90 4.06
C ASP A 10 19.42 29.05 5.12
N VAL A 11 18.16 29.17 4.67
CA VAL A 11 16.97 29.21 5.55
C VAL A 11 16.18 27.92 5.42
N CYS A 12 15.84 27.32 6.57
CA CYS A 12 15.05 26.10 6.67
C CYS A 12 13.71 26.32 7.38
N TYR A 13 12.70 25.58 6.96
CA TYR A 13 11.33 25.68 7.44
C TYR A 13 10.82 24.31 7.89
N TYR A 14 10.33 24.24 9.13
CA TYR A 14 9.71 23.04 9.68
C TYR A 14 8.21 23.27 9.88
N ALA A 15 7.39 22.38 9.32
CA ALA A 15 5.92 22.40 9.43
C ALA A 15 5.27 23.77 9.15
N SER A 16 5.93 24.64 8.37
CA SER A 16 5.53 26.04 8.12
C SER A 16 4.82 26.23 6.78
N ARG A 17 4.45 25.12 6.12
CA ARG A 17 3.71 25.07 4.85
C ARG A 17 2.62 23.98 4.93
N ASN A 18 1.82 23.86 3.88
CA ASN A 18 0.78 22.85 3.72
C ASN A 18 1.31 21.48 3.25
N ASP A 19 2.54 21.14 3.62
CA ASP A 19 3.12 19.84 3.28
C ASP A 19 2.41 18.72 4.06
N LYS A 20 2.50 17.49 3.53
CA LYS A 20 1.75 16.32 4.01
C LYS A 20 2.66 15.11 4.15
N SER A 21 2.17 14.12 4.91
CA SER A 21 2.78 12.79 5.00
C SER A 21 1.72 11.71 4.89
N TYR A 22 2.08 10.56 4.34
CA TYR A 22 1.20 9.42 4.14
C TYR A 22 1.77 8.20 4.84
N TRP A 23 0.90 7.42 5.48
CA TRP A 23 1.30 6.27 6.29
C TRP A 23 0.37 5.11 6.00
N LEU A 24 0.90 3.88 5.93
CA LEU A 24 0.06 2.68 5.93
C LEU A 24 -0.84 2.69 7.16
N SER A 25 -2.08 2.27 6.98
CA SER A 25 -3.10 2.36 8.02
C SER A 25 -3.61 1.02 8.53
N THR A 26 -4.25 1.06 9.70
CA THR A 26 -4.77 -0.11 10.41
C THR A 26 -6.24 -0.39 10.07
N THR A 27 -6.86 -1.33 10.79
CA THR A 27 -8.30 -1.61 10.76
C THR A 27 -9.12 -0.73 11.70
N ALA A 28 -8.54 0.31 12.30
CA ALA A 28 -9.29 1.24 13.14
C ALA A 28 -10.46 1.86 12.34
N PRO A 29 -11.64 2.05 12.97
CA PRO A 29 -12.83 2.52 12.28
C PRO A 29 -12.60 3.92 11.70
N LEU A 30 -13.13 4.17 10.49
CA LEU A 30 -13.00 5.46 9.84
C LEU A 30 -13.55 6.57 10.76
N PRO A 31 -12.75 7.56 11.14
CA PRO A 31 -13.21 8.62 12.01
C PRO A 31 -14.13 9.57 11.22
N MET A 32 -15.12 10.15 11.91
CA MET A 32 -16.04 11.12 11.29
C MET A 32 -15.38 12.49 11.05
N MET A 33 -14.29 12.79 11.76
CA MET A 33 -13.54 14.04 11.70
C MET A 33 -12.03 13.76 11.74
N PRO A 34 -11.17 14.69 11.30
CA PRO A 34 -9.73 14.53 11.44
C PRO A 34 -9.30 14.26 12.88
N VAL A 35 -8.56 13.19 13.09
CA VAL A 35 -8.01 12.80 14.40
C VAL A 35 -6.72 13.58 14.68
N ALA A 36 -6.49 13.93 15.93
CA ALA A 36 -5.36 14.75 16.36
C ALA A 36 -4.53 14.05 17.44
N GLU A 37 -3.27 14.46 17.57
CA GLU A 37 -2.38 14.06 18.67
C GLU A 37 -2.36 12.53 18.92
N ASP A 38 -2.73 12.10 20.12
CA ASP A 38 -2.69 10.71 20.56
C ASP A 38 -3.76 9.83 19.91
N GLU A 39 -4.87 10.42 19.43
CA GLU A 39 -5.92 9.70 18.70
C GLU A 39 -5.44 9.21 17.33
N ILE A 40 -4.31 9.70 16.83
CA ILE A 40 -3.69 9.23 15.58
C ILE A 40 -3.09 7.83 15.77
N LYS A 41 -2.56 7.51 16.96
CA LYS A 41 -1.76 6.29 17.21
C LYS A 41 -2.44 4.99 16.72
N PRO A 42 -3.74 4.74 16.97
CA PRO A 42 -4.40 3.52 16.53
C PRO A 42 -4.51 3.38 15.01
N TYR A 43 -4.36 4.46 14.25
CA TYR A 43 -4.52 4.48 12.78
C TYR A 43 -3.23 4.21 12.01
N ILE A 44 -2.06 4.28 12.66
CA ILE A 44 -0.76 4.16 12.00
C ILE A 44 -0.27 2.70 12.07
N SER A 45 -0.03 2.09 10.91
CA SER A 45 0.56 0.76 10.82
C SER A 45 1.97 0.74 11.41
N ARG A 46 2.42 -0.44 11.86
CA ARG A 46 3.74 -0.68 12.42
C ARG A 46 4.54 -1.57 11.49
N CYS A 47 5.85 -1.42 11.47
CA CYS A 47 6.76 -2.22 10.65
C CYS A 47 7.95 -2.73 11.48
N SER A 48 8.57 -3.80 11.00
CA SER A 48 9.82 -4.35 11.54
C SER A 48 10.82 -4.53 10.40
N VAL A 49 12.08 -4.24 10.66
CA VAL A 49 13.19 -4.51 9.72
C VAL A 49 13.98 -5.68 10.26
N CYS A 50 14.11 -6.73 9.47
CA CYS A 50 14.73 -8.00 9.87
C CYS A 50 15.98 -8.27 9.04
N GLU A 51 17.02 -8.82 9.67
CA GLU A 51 18.16 -9.40 8.95
C GLU A 51 17.73 -10.72 8.30
N ALA A 52 18.02 -10.89 7.01
CA ALA A 52 17.63 -12.06 6.23
C ALA A 52 18.86 -12.70 5.57
N PRO A 53 18.95 -14.04 5.55
CA PRO A 53 20.11 -14.74 4.98
C PRO A 53 20.15 -14.71 3.44
N ALA A 54 19.03 -14.38 2.78
CA ALA A 54 18.93 -14.25 1.34
C ALA A 54 17.89 -13.17 0.96
N VAL A 55 17.88 -12.78 -0.31
CA VAL A 55 16.92 -11.78 -0.83
C VAL A 55 15.52 -12.38 -0.92
N ALA A 56 14.53 -11.64 -0.42
CA ALA A 56 13.11 -11.95 -0.58
C ALA A 56 12.51 -11.24 -1.79
N ILE A 57 11.62 -11.91 -2.52
CA ILE A 57 10.90 -11.38 -3.69
C ILE A 57 9.39 -11.62 -3.54
N ALA A 58 8.58 -10.77 -4.16
CA ALA A 58 7.17 -11.03 -4.37
C ALA A 58 6.92 -11.72 -5.71
N VAL A 59 6.01 -12.70 -5.72
CA VAL A 59 5.48 -13.33 -6.92
C VAL A 59 3.97 -13.07 -6.97
N HIS A 60 3.45 -12.68 -8.13
CA HIS A 60 2.05 -12.30 -8.33
C HIS A 60 1.39 -13.28 -9.30
N SER A 61 0.18 -13.76 -8.98
CA SER A 61 -0.51 -14.76 -9.81
C SER A 61 -1.30 -14.17 -10.98
N GLN A 62 -1.71 -12.90 -10.88
CA GLN A 62 -2.81 -12.34 -11.68
C GLN A 62 -4.04 -13.26 -11.74
N ASP A 63 -4.29 -13.99 -10.65
CA ASP A 63 -5.38 -14.95 -10.51
C ASP A 63 -5.91 -14.96 -9.07
N VAL A 64 -7.05 -15.62 -8.84
CA VAL A 64 -7.61 -15.85 -7.50
C VAL A 64 -6.79 -16.84 -6.67
N SER A 65 -6.06 -17.74 -7.34
CA SER A 65 -5.15 -18.69 -6.71
C SER A 65 -3.88 -18.01 -6.21
N ILE A 66 -3.36 -18.53 -5.10
CA ILE A 66 -2.11 -18.08 -4.51
C ILE A 66 -0.95 -18.62 -5.35
N PRO A 67 -0.02 -17.77 -5.82
CA PRO A 67 1.12 -18.25 -6.60
C PRO A 67 2.07 -19.06 -5.72
N HIS A 68 2.56 -20.19 -6.23
CA HIS A 68 3.58 -20.97 -5.55
C HIS A 68 4.94 -20.27 -5.63
N CYS A 69 5.73 -20.36 -4.55
CA CYS A 69 7.12 -19.93 -4.61
C CYS A 69 7.90 -20.75 -5.65
N PRO A 70 8.92 -20.16 -6.32
CA PRO A 70 9.76 -20.91 -7.24
C PRO A 70 10.47 -22.07 -6.55
N VAL A 71 10.86 -23.09 -7.32
CA VAL A 71 11.58 -24.25 -6.80
C VAL A 71 12.87 -23.80 -6.10
N GLY A 72 13.10 -24.28 -4.87
CA GLY A 72 14.23 -23.89 -4.05
C GLY A 72 14.03 -22.60 -3.23
N TRP A 73 12.79 -22.09 -3.13
CA TRP A 73 12.43 -20.94 -2.30
C TRP A 73 11.43 -21.33 -1.22
N ARG A 74 11.53 -20.71 -0.05
CA ARG A 74 10.58 -20.83 1.06
C ARG A 74 9.62 -19.65 1.11
N SER A 75 8.38 -19.93 1.50
CA SER A 75 7.37 -18.89 1.74
C SER A 75 7.69 -18.08 2.99
N LEU A 76 7.45 -16.77 2.94
CA LEU A 76 7.45 -15.88 4.10
C LEU A 76 6.01 -15.49 4.48
N TRP A 77 5.24 -14.93 3.55
CA TRP A 77 3.82 -14.62 3.73
C TRP A 77 3.05 -14.59 2.41
N ILE A 78 1.73 -14.52 2.49
CA ILE A 78 0.79 -14.45 1.35
C ILE A 78 -0.04 -13.18 1.50
N GLY A 79 -0.43 -12.58 0.37
CA GLY A 79 -1.22 -11.35 0.40
C GLY A 79 -1.98 -11.05 -0.88
N TYR A 80 -2.15 -9.75 -1.12
CA TYR A 80 -2.79 -9.14 -2.27
C TYR A 80 -1.83 -8.21 -2.99
N SER A 81 -1.93 -8.19 -4.31
CA SER A 81 -1.00 -7.49 -5.22
C SER A 81 -1.26 -5.98 -5.25
N PHE A 82 -0.64 -5.23 -4.35
CA PHE A 82 -0.70 -3.77 -4.26
C PHE A 82 0.26 -3.12 -5.27
N LEU A 83 -0.27 -2.28 -6.15
CA LEU A 83 0.49 -1.68 -7.25
C LEU A 83 0.88 -0.23 -6.96
N MET A 84 -0.10 0.63 -6.67
CA MET A 84 0.11 2.06 -6.51
C MET A 84 -1.03 2.73 -5.73
N HIS A 85 -0.84 4.02 -5.42
CA HIS A 85 -1.83 4.85 -4.75
C HIS A 85 -1.75 6.30 -5.24
N THR A 86 -2.87 7.01 -5.13
CA THR A 86 -2.97 8.46 -5.34
C THR A 86 -3.79 9.10 -4.22
N ALA A 87 -3.54 10.38 -3.95
CA ALA A 87 -4.25 11.10 -2.90
C ALA A 87 -4.48 12.58 -3.23
N ALA A 88 -3.78 13.51 -2.58
CA ALA A 88 -4.01 14.94 -2.76
C ALA A 88 -3.53 15.41 -4.14
N GLY A 89 -4.44 15.98 -4.94
CA GLY A 89 -4.16 16.27 -6.35
C GLY A 89 -3.99 14.97 -7.14
N ASP A 90 -3.01 14.94 -8.03
CA ASP A 90 -2.63 13.75 -8.79
C ASP A 90 -1.35 13.09 -8.25
N GLU A 91 -0.91 13.53 -7.05
CA GLU A 91 0.29 13.02 -6.41
C GLU A 91 0.05 11.64 -5.78
N GLY A 92 1.12 10.83 -5.77
CA GLY A 92 1.05 9.45 -5.32
C GLY A 92 2.37 8.72 -5.46
N GLY A 93 2.29 7.40 -5.50
CA GLY A 93 3.46 6.55 -5.64
C GLY A 93 3.10 5.10 -5.92
N GLY A 94 4.12 4.32 -6.25
CA GLY A 94 3.98 2.91 -6.62
C GLY A 94 4.89 1.98 -5.83
N GLN A 95 4.63 0.69 -5.96
CA GLN A 95 5.50 -0.38 -5.51
C GLN A 95 6.17 -1.06 -6.71
N SER A 96 7.40 -1.51 -6.52
CA SER A 96 8.00 -2.44 -7.49
C SER A 96 7.37 -3.82 -7.30
N LEU A 97 6.89 -4.44 -8.39
CA LEU A 97 6.21 -5.75 -8.32
C LEU A 97 7.12 -6.91 -7.91
N VAL A 98 8.45 -6.76 -7.94
CA VAL A 98 9.35 -7.77 -7.37
C VAL A 98 9.62 -7.54 -5.87
N SER A 99 9.34 -6.33 -5.37
CA SER A 99 9.57 -5.98 -3.96
C SER A 99 8.49 -6.62 -3.07
N PRO A 100 8.84 -7.15 -1.88
CA PRO A 100 7.86 -7.59 -0.90
C PRO A 100 6.79 -6.53 -0.55
N GLY A 101 7.10 -5.23 -0.74
CA GLY A 101 6.17 -4.12 -0.49
C GLY A 101 4.94 -4.09 -1.42
N SER A 102 4.98 -4.76 -2.58
CA SER A 102 3.80 -4.93 -3.45
C SER A 102 2.84 -6.03 -2.95
N CYS A 103 3.17 -6.75 -1.87
CA CYS A 103 2.40 -7.89 -1.39
C CYS A 103 1.88 -7.66 0.04
N LEU A 104 0.76 -6.92 0.16
CA LEU A 104 0.12 -6.64 1.45
C LEU A 104 -0.72 -7.83 1.91
N GLU A 105 -0.47 -8.31 3.14
CA GLU A 105 -1.19 -9.46 3.73
C GLU A 105 -2.71 -9.21 3.82
N ASP A 106 -3.10 -7.99 4.18
CA ASP A 106 -4.49 -7.57 4.30
C ASP A 106 -4.92 -6.69 3.12
N PHE A 107 -5.94 -7.13 2.39
CA PHE A 107 -6.63 -6.24 1.47
C PHE A 107 -7.43 -5.17 2.22
N ARG A 108 -7.19 -3.89 1.88
CA ARG A 108 -8.00 -2.74 2.30
C ARG A 108 -8.23 -1.82 1.10
N ALA A 109 -9.48 -1.39 0.87
CA ALA A 109 -9.78 -0.42 -0.18
C ALA A 109 -9.11 0.95 0.06
N THR A 110 -8.73 1.25 1.30
CA THR A 110 -7.97 2.46 1.65
C THR A 110 -6.86 2.07 2.62
N PRO A 111 -5.72 1.56 2.12
CA PRO A 111 -4.66 0.98 2.97
C PRO A 111 -3.73 2.03 3.61
N PHE A 112 -4.01 3.32 3.43
CA PHE A 112 -3.17 4.41 3.93
C PHE A 112 -3.98 5.63 4.40
N ILE A 113 -3.44 6.34 5.39
CA ILE A 113 -4.00 7.57 5.96
C ILE A 113 -3.15 8.78 5.57
N GLU A 114 -3.79 9.96 5.49
CA GLU A 114 -3.16 11.23 5.13
C GLU A 114 -3.02 12.06 6.40
N CYS A 115 -1.82 12.56 6.66
CA CYS A 115 -1.53 13.40 7.82
C CYS A 115 -1.09 14.79 7.34
N ASN A 116 -1.86 15.81 7.73
CA ASN A 116 -1.64 17.20 7.44
C ASN A 116 -0.59 17.77 8.39
N GLY A 117 0.60 18.11 7.86
CA GLY A 117 1.78 18.39 8.68
C GLY A 117 1.60 19.50 9.69
N GLY A 118 1.42 20.73 9.22
CA GLY A 118 1.29 21.91 10.08
C GLY A 118 0.07 21.90 10.99
N ARG A 119 -0.94 21.09 10.67
CA ARG A 119 -2.16 20.95 11.48
C ARG A 119 -2.06 19.85 12.54
N GLY A 120 -1.12 18.92 12.40
CA GLY A 120 -0.99 17.78 13.31
C GLY A 120 -2.20 16.84 13.30
N THR A 121 -2.96 16.79 12.21
CA THR A 121 -4.17 15.96 12.09
C THR A 121 -4.08 14.95 10.95
N CYS A 122 -4.72 13.80 11.12
CA CYS A 122 -4.79 12.76 10.08
C CYS A 122 -6.25 12.39 9.74
N HIS A 123 -6.52 12.06 8.48
CA HIS A 123 -7.88 11.74 8.03
C HIS A 123 -7.91 10.87 6.75
N TYR A 124 -9.07 10.28 6.45
CA TYR A 124 -9.37 9.60 5.18
C TYR A 124 -10.24 10.48 4.29
N PHE A 125 -9.66 10.96 3.19
CA PHE A 125 -10.37 11.78 2.21
C PHE A 125 -10.89 10.93 1.06
N ALA A 126 -11.97 11.38 0.40
CA ALA A 126 -12.67 10.62 -0.64
C ALA A 126 -11.86 10.44 -1.94
N ASN A 127 -10.88 11.30 -2.18
CA ASN A 127 -9.99 11.26 -3.35
C ASN A 127 -8.81 10.28 -3.19
N LYS A 128 -8.84 9.42 -2.18
CA LYS A 128 -7.81 8.40 -1.98
C LYS A 128 -8.12 7.16 -2.80
N TYR A 129 -7.22 6.82 -3.71
CA TYR A 129 -7.33 5.60 -4.50
C TYR A 129 -6.16 4.67 -4.22
N SER A 130 -6.48 3.39 -4.11
CA SER A 130 -5.51 2.29 -4.09
C SER A 130 -5.72 1.45 -5.33
N PHE A 131 -4.62 1.07 -5.97
CA PHE A 131 -4.62 0.31 -7.21
C PHE A 131 -3.97 -1.04 -6.96
N TRP A 132 -4.61 -2.07 -7.49
CA TRP A 132 -4.25 -3.46 -7.27
C TRP A 132 -4.16 -4.18 -8.62
N LEU A 133 -3.27 -5.17 -8.75
CA LEU A 133 -3.30 -6.03 -9.94
C LEU A 133 -4.59 -6.84 -9.95
N THR A 134 -5.19 -6.98 -11.13
CA THR A 134 -6.44 -7.71 -11.33
C THR A 134 -6.21 -9.20 -11.53
N THR A 135 -7.26 -9.98 -11.35
CA THR A 135 -7.33 -11.36 -11.83
C THR A 135 -7.65 -11.39 -13.32
N ILE A 136 -6.95 -12.20 -14.10
CA ILE A 136 -7.16 -12.38 -15.54
C ILE A 136 -7.55 -13.85 -15.78
N PRO A 137 -8.81 -14.15 -16.15
CA PRO A 137 -9.28 -15.52 -16.33
C PRO A 137 -8.61 -16.26 -17.50
N GLU A 138 -8.14 -15.51 -18.50
CA GLU A 138 -7.49 -16.06 -19.69
C GLU A 138 -6.02 -16.40 -19.39
N GLN A 139 -5.54 -17.53 -19.88
CA GLN A 139 -4.26 -18.16 -19.47
C GLN A 139 -3.01 -17.28 -19.67
N SER A 140 -3.07 -16.15 -20.37
CA SER A 140 -1.90 -15.26 -20.50
C SER A 140 -2.21 -13.86 -21.04
N PHE A 141 -3.29 -13.65 -21.80
CA PHE A 141 -3.54 -12.36 -22.44
C PHE A 141 -5.03 -12.07 -22.56
N GLN A 142 -5.47 -10.95 -21.99
CA GLN A 142 -6.82 -10.42 -22.14
C GLN A 142 -6.82 -9.26 -23.13
N GLY A 143 -7.35 -9.51 -24.33
CA GLY A 143 -7.36 -8.51 -25.40
C GLY A 143 -8.30 -7.34 -25.14
N SER A 144 -9.52 -7.62 -24.66
CA SER A 144 -10.55 -6.61 -24.40
C SER A 144 -11.14 -6.82 -23.00
N PRO A 145 -10.77 -5.98 -22.01
CA PRO A 145 -11.36 -6.09 -20.68
C PRO A 145 -12.83 -5.63 -20.68
N SER A 146 -13.69 -6.36 -19.98
CA SER A 146 -15.05 -5.90 -19.68
C SER A 146 -15.01 -5.00 -18.45
N ALA A 147 -15.56 -3.79 -18.56
CA ALA A 147 -15.70 -2.89 -17.42
C ALA A 147 -16.67 -3.48 -16.37
N ASP A 148 -16.33 -3.33 -15.10
CA ASP A 148 -17.16 -3.78 -13.97
C ASP A 148 -17.03 -2.81 -12.79
N THR A 149 -18.04 -2.77 -11.92
CA THR A 149 -18.07 -1.97 -10.69
C THR A 149 -18.34 -2.87 -9.49
N LEU A 150 -17.30 -3.12 -8.70
CA LEU A 150 -17.34 -4.07 -7.60
C LEU A 150 -17.78 -3.41 -6.28
N LYS A 151 -18.73 -4.04 -5.58
CA LYS A 151 -19.17 -3.66 -4.23
C LYS A 151 -18.61 -4.61 -3.16
N ALA A 152 -18.73 -4.20 -1.90
CA ALA A 152 -18.28 -4.98 -0.75
C ALA A 152 -18.73 -6.46 -0.84
N GLY A 153 -17.80 -7.38 -0.62
CA GLY A 153 -18.01 -8.83 -0.74
C GLY A 153 -17.50 -9.44 -2.06
N LEU A 154 -17.58 -8.73 -3.18
CA LEU A 154 -17.16 -9.21 -4.51
C LEU A 154 -15.76 -8.71 -4.93
N ILE A 155 -15.17 -7.82 -4.15
CA ILE A 155 -13.91 -7.15 -4.51
C ILE A 155 -12.74 -8.14 -4.53
N ARG A 156 -12.62 -8.99 -3.50
CA ARG A 156 -11.44 -9.86 -3.30
C ARG A 156 -11.24 -10.89 -4.40
N THR A 157 -12.30 -11.31 -5.09
CA THR A 157 -12.23 -12.29 -6.18
C THR A 157 -11.67 -11.69 -7.46
N HIS A 158 -11.52 -10.37 -7.54
CA HIS A 158 -10.98 -9.65 -8.70
C HIS A 158 -9.58 -9.09 -8.45
N ILE A 159 -9.03 -9.32 -7.26
CA ILE A 159 -7.69 -8.84 -6.88
C ILE A 159 -6.72 -10.00 -6.93
N SER A 160 -5.65 -9.81 -7.70
CA SER A 160 -4.55 -10.75 -7.80
C SER A 160 -3.97 -11.07 -6.43
N ARG A 161 -3.62 -12.34 -6.24
CA ARG A 161 -2.88 -12.81 -5.07
C ARG A 161 -1.38 -12.75 -5.29
N CYS A 162 -0.66 -12.71 -4.19
CA CYS A 162 0.79 -12.73 -4.19
C CYS A 162 1.34 -13.57 -3.04
N GLN A 163 2.58 -14.00 -3.19
CA GLN A 163 3.33 -14.68 -2.14
C GLN A 163 4.75 -14.12 -2.11
N VAL A 164 5.24 -13.82 -0.91
CA VAL A 164 6.64 -13.40 -0.71
C VAL A 164 7.48 -14.62 -0.39
N CYS A 165 8.56 -14.76 -1.12
CA CYS A 165 9.41 -15.94 -1.14
C CYS A 165 10.86 -15.53 -0.89
N MET A 166 11.62 -16.38 -0.21
CA MET A 166 13.07 -16.21 -0.03
C MET A 166 13.81 -17.47 -0.46
N LYS A 167 14.95 -17.31 -1.13
CA LYS A 167 15.75 -18.43 -1.63
C LYS A 167 16.30 -19.25 -0.46
N ASN A 168 16.24 -20.58 -0.57
CA ASN A 168 16.92 -21.48 0.37
C ASN A 168 18.42 -21.41 0.10
N LEU A 169 19.22 -21.35 1.17
CA LEU A 169 20.67 -21.47 1.11
C LEU A 169 21.09 -22.93 1.20
#